data_AF-A0AAV1A6N2-F1
#
_entry.id   AF-A0AAV1A6N2-F1
#
_cell.length_a   1.000
_cell.length_b   1.000
_cell.length_c   1.000
_cell.angle_alpha   90.00
_cell.angle_beta   90.00
_cell.angle_gamma   90.00
#
_symmetry.space_group_name_H-M   'P 1'
#
loop_
_entity.id
_entity.type
_entity.pdbx_description
1 polymer ?
#
loop_
_entity_poly.entity_id
_entity_poly.type
_entity_poly.pdbx_seq_one_letter_code
_entity_poly.pdbx_strand_id
1 'polypeptide(L)'
;MEEINPISTGFFTSGSNIWNNDYGSLPYEGYSVMEMSSMRVLTLPWRGCVVSMAMDCLDCQYLQAVIEEGDPTYVAMILSEIKDYLHQLMKHQFGNYLIQKIFEAKKGITNIQIDSIVYLIICDTHKLRDVCKNNHGTRVMQIMLENMKCPVTKYVVLYMMKPIIDELMKNINGGYVIVQCVKVFPPTLKKVILDELVKYCVEIATHKTGCSVLQTCLKDSEILSMGLITSIISNAMLLAEDCYGNYVVQFVIKMKFPLVNERMIAELCGKFVRLSMNKHASNVVEDLMRCSNQDDVNAIVEELIRSTDFLNVIQDPYGNYVAQRALKCTKGYLRRKLSFTIRSYRIELQNHPHGKIVLDNAKSSKR
;
A
#
# COMPACT_ATOMS: atom_id res chain seq x y z
N MET A 1 -35.11 -13.38 -21.55
CA MET A 1 -35.17 -14.04 -20.23
C MET A 1 -33.79 -14.54 -19.92
N GLU A 2 -33.32 -14.20 -18.71
CA GLU A 2 -31.95 -14.29 -18.17
C GLU A 2 -30.91 -13.33 -18.78
N GLU A 3 -30.91 -12.10 -18.26
CA GLU A 3 -29.84 -11.12 -18.39
C GLU A 3 -28.71 -11.45 -17.40
N ILE A 4 -27.52 -11.75 -17.91
CA ILE A 4 -26.29 -11.85 -17.13
C ILE A 4 -25.65 -10.46 -17.12
N ASN A 5 -25.70 -9.81 -15.96
CA ASN A 5 -25.07 -8.51 -15.70
C ASN A 5 -23.54 -8.59 -15.77
N PRO A 6 -22.86 -7.63 -16.44
CA PRO A 6 -21.41 -7.52 -16.38
C PRO A 6 -20.97 -6.91 -15.03
N ILE A 7 -20.04 -7.61 -14.37
CA ILE A 7 -19.36 -7.17 -13.14
C ILE A 7 -18.68 -5.82 -13.43
N SER A 8 -19.19 -4.77 -12.80
CA SER A 8 -18.64 -3.42 -12.91
C SER A 8 -17.31 -3.32 -12.16
N THR A 9 -16.32 -2.81 -12.88
CA THR A 9 -15.02 -2.40 -12.36
C THR A 9 -15.17 -1.18 -11.46
N GLY A 10 -15.22 -1.40 -10.14
CA GLY A 10 -15.12 -0.35 -9.12
C GLY A 10 -13.74 -0.30 -8.49
N PHE A 11 -12.75 0.24 -9.21
CA PHE A 11 -11.45 0.60 -8.61
C PHE A 11 -11.49 2.03 -8.07
N PHE A 12 -11.43 2.13 -6.74
CA PHE A 12 -10.99 3.27 -5.92
C PHE A 12 -11.00 4.65 -6.58
N THR A 13 -12.18 5.27 -6.58
CA THR A 13 -12.27 6.73 -6.52
C THR A 13 -11.91 7.18 -5.10
N SER A 14 -11.01 8.15 -5.04
CA SER A 14 -10.72 9.00 -3.88
C SER A 14 -11.99 9.41 -3.13
N GLY A 15 -11.96 9.27 -1.80
CA GLY A 15 -12.99 9.80 -0.90
C GLY A 15 -14.06 8.79 -0.52
N SER A 16 -13.77 7.94 0.46
CA SER A 16 -14.81 7.38 1.32
C SER A 16 -14.25 7.18 2.73
N ASN A 17 -14.77 8.00 3.64
CA ASN A 17 -14.76 7.75 5.07
C ASN A 17 -15.43 6.40 5.33
N ILE A 18 -14.64 5.35 5.53
CA ILE A 18 -15.14 4.07 6.02
C ILE A 18 -14.60 3.87 7.44
N TRP A 19 -15.04 4.75 8.34
CA TRP A 19 -15.08 4.54 9.79
C TRP A 19 -16.22 5.41 10.37
N ASN A 20 -17.43 5.19 9.88
CA ASN A 20 -18.60 5.30 10.75
C ASN A 20 -18.85 3.89 11.28
N ASN A 21 -18.22 3.58 12.41
CA ASN A 21 -18.78 2.61 13.33
C ASN A 21 -19.03 3.39 14.62
N ASP A 22 -20.31 3.50 14.93
CA ASP A 22 -20.88 4.09 16.12
C ASP A 22 -20.27 3.50 17.39
N TYR A 23 -19.32 4.22 17.97
CA TYR A 23 -19.35 4.44 19.42
C TYR A 23 -19.73 5.89 19.59
N GLY A 24 -21.03 6.09 19.80
CA GLY A 24 -21.60 7.40 20.04
C GLY A 24 -20.81 8.14 21.10
N SER A 25 -20.57 9.42 20.81
CA SER A 25 -20.22 10.43 21.80
C SER A 25 -21.24 10.36 22.93
N LEU A 26 -20.91 9.63 24.00
CA LEU A 26 -21.71 9.67 25.21
C LEU A 26 -21.60 11.09 25.81
N PRO A 27 -22.70 11.65 26.35
CA PRO A 27 -22.70 13.01 26.83
C PRO A 27 -21.67 13.18 27.94
N TYR A 28 -20.89 14.26 27.82
CA TYR A 28 -19.98 14.73 28.85
C TYR A 28 -20.83 15.23 30.05
N GLU A 29 -21.30 14.30 30.89
CA GLU A 29 -21.80 14.67 32.22
C GLU A 29 -20.60 14.81 33.15
N GLY A 30 -20.34 16.06 33.52
CA GLY A 30 -19.19 16.45 34.32
C GLY A 30 -19.21 15.76 35.68
N TYR A 31 -18.23 14.88 35.88
CA TYR A 31 -17.76 14.60 37.22
C TYR A 31 -16.93 15.79 37.69
N SER A 32 -17.58 16.59 38.53
CA SER A 32 -16.94 17.47 39.50
C SER A 32 -15.71 16.77 40.10
N VAL A 33 -14.56 17.43 40.02
CA VAL A 33 -13.35 17.08 40.76
C VAL A 33 -13.70 17.20 42.23
N MET A 34 -14.23 16.13 42.82
CA MET A 34 -14.49 16.07 44.26
C MET A 34 -13.16 16.09 45.01
N GLU A 35 -13.10 17.06 45.90
CA GLU A 35 -12.00 17.39 46.80
C GLU A 35 -11.38 16.16 47.47
N MET A 36 -10.12 15.86 47.12
CA MET A 36 -9.22 15.05 47.95
C MET A 36 -8.21 15.94 48.68
N SER A 37 -8.71 17.03 49.26
CA SER A 37 -7.92 17.97 50.06
C SER A 37 -7.84 17.51 51.52
N SER A 38 -7.28 16.33 51.81
CA SER A 38 -6.73 15.99 53.14
C SER A 38 -6.18 14.55 53.24
N MET A 39 -4.99 14.30 52.69
CA MET A 39 -4.11 13.27 53.27
C MET A 39 -2.66 13.57 52.90
N ARG A 40 -1.86 13.96 53.91
CA ARG A 40 -0.41 14.11 53.78
C ARG A 40 0.26 12.74 53.96
N VAL A 41 0.98 12.35 52.91
CA VAL A 41 1.94 11.25 52.73
C VAL A 41 1.36 9.84 52.89
N LEU A 42 1.27 9.09 51.78
CA LEU A 42 1.58 7.64 51.62
C LEU A 42 0.97 7.11 50.30
N THR A 43 1.82 6.69 49.36
CA THR A 43 1.52 6.04 48.06
C THR A 43 0.56 6.79 47.12
N LEU A 44 1.00 7.04 45.89
CA LEU A 44 0.06 7.32 44.80
C LEU A 44 -0.97 6.19 44.77
N PRO A 45 -2.29 6.46 44.79
CA PRO A 45 -3.35 5.45 45.01
C PRO A 45 -3.40 4.30 43.98
N TRP A 46 -2.57 4.38 42.95
CA TRP A 46 -2.49 3.54 41.77
C TRP A 46 -1.09 2.94 41.58
N ARG A 47 -0.14 3.25 42.49
CA ARG A 47 1.22 2.70 42.45
C ARG A 47 1.15 1.18 42.62
N GLY A 48 1.76 0.45 41.70
CA GLY A 48 1.71 -1.00 41.60
C GLY A 48 0.50 -1.54 40.83
N CYS A 49 -0.45 -0.68 40.46
CA CYS A 49 -1.69 -1.04 39.77
C CYS A 49 -1.78 -0.43 38.35
N VAL A 50 -0.76 0.29 37.88
CA VAL A 50 -0.83 1.01 36.59
C VAL A 50 -1.11 0.06 35.43
N VAL A 51 -0.49 -1.12 35.42
CA VAL A 51 -0.67 -2.10 34.33
C VAL A 51 -2.09 -2.66 34.31
N SER A 52 -2.66 -3.01 35.46
CA SER A 52 -4.04 -3.50 35.55
C SER A 52 -5.03 -2.40 35.17
N MET A 53 -4.80 -1.17 35.62
CA MET A 53 -5.59 0.00 35.26
C MET A 53 -5.54 0.27 33.75
N ALA A 54 -4.37 0.15 33.12
CA ALA A 54 -4.24 0.30 31.67
C ALA A 54 -5.00 -0.79 30.89
N MET A 55 -5.32 -1.93 31.53
CA MET A 55 -6.11 -3.00 30.93
C MET A 55 -7.60 -2.92 31.26
N ASP A 56 -8.04 -1.91 31.99
CA ASP A 56 -9.45 -1.59 32.20
C ASP A 56 -9.88 -0.39 31.33
N CYS A 57 -11.15 -0.37 30.92
CA CYS A 57 -11.67 0.67 30.02
C CYS A 57 -11.70 2.05 30.67
N LEU A 58 -12.22 2.16 31.89
CA LEU A 58 -12.40 3.43 32.60
C LEU A 58 -11.07 3.90 33.19
N ASP A 59 -10.33 2.98 33.80
CA ASP A 59 -9.04 3.33 34.39
C ASP A 59 -8.03 3.74 33.31
N CYS A 60 -8.02 3.09 32.13
CA CYS A 60 -7.14 3.52 31.04
C CYS A 60 -7.49 4.93 30.54
N GLN A 61 -8.76 5.36 30.59
CA GLN A 61 -9.13 6.74 30.28
C GLN A 61 -8.61 7.71 31.34
N TYR A 62 -8.71 7.34 32.62
CA TYR A 62 -8.12 8.11 33.71
C TYR A 62 -6.60 8.25 33.55
N LEU A 63 -5.87 7.17 33.30
CA LEU A 63 -4.41 7.21 33.07
C LEU A 63 -4.04 8.13 31.90
N GLN A 64 -4.84 8.13 30.82
CA GLN A 64 -4.63 9.04 29.69
C GLN A 64 -4.81 10.51 30.10
N ALA A 65 -5.81 10.82 30.93
CA ALA A 65 -6.01 12.17 31.45
C ALA A 65 -4.81 12.63 32.31
N VAL A 66 -4.21 11.73 33.10
CA VAL A 66 -3.02 12.07 33.89
C VAL A 66 -1.80 12.33 32.99
N ILE A 67 -1.61 11.55 31.91
CA ILE A 67 -0.56 11.86 30.92
C ILE A 67 -0.80 13.23 30.27
N GLU A 68 -2.06 13.58 29.95
CA GLU A 68 -2.44 14.86 29.36
C GLU A 68 -2.25 16.04 30.35
N GLU A 69 -2.45 15.82 31.66
CA GLU A 69 -2.15 16.80 32.71
C GLU A 69 -0.64 17.10 32.78
N GLY A 70 0.19 16.06 32.63
CA GLY A 70 1.63 16.19 32.42
C GLY A 70 2.45 16.48 33.68
N ASP A 71 1.96 16.10 34.87
CA ASP A 71 2.79 16.11 36.08
C ASP A 71 3.97 15.13 35.92
N PRO A 72 5.23 15.60 35.97
CA PRO A 72 6.40 14.74 35.71
C PRO A 72 6.54 13.58 36.70
N THR A 73 6.05 13.72 37.93
CA THR A 73 6.10 12.67 38.97
C THR A 73 5.17 11.53 38.62
N TYR A 74 3.94 11.84 38.23
CA TYR A 74 2.93 10.84 37.85
C TYR A 74 3.28 10.18 36.54
N VAL A 75 3.72 10.95 35.55
CA VAL A 75 4.24 10.42 34.29
C VAL A 75 5.39 9.44 34.55
N ALA A 76 6.40 9.83 35.35
CA ALA A 76 7.55 8.96 35.63
C ALA A 76 7.14 7.66 36.32
N MET A 77 6.15 7.69 37.22
CA MET A 77 5.59 6.49 37.83
C MET A 77 4.94 5.58 36.79
N ILE A 78 4.05 6.12 35.95
CA ILE A 78 3.38 5.35 34.89
C ILE A 78 4.42 4.68 34.01
N LEU A 79 5.39 5.45 33.48
CA LEU A 79 6.43 4.93 32.60
C LEU A 79 7.27 3.83 33.28
N SER A 80 7.56 3.98 34.58
CA SER A 80 8.32 3.00 35.33
C SER A 80 7.59 1.67 35.51
N GLU A 81 6.26 1.69 35.70
CA GLU A 81 5.47 0.47 35.93
C GLU A 81 5.14 -0.27 34.64
N ILE A 82 4.95 0.44 33.52
CA ILE A 82 4.56 -0.18 32.25
C ILE A 82 5.74 -0.71 31.43
N LYS A 83 6.99 -0.33 31.75
CA LYS A 83 8.17 -0.57 30.90
C LYS A 83 8.36 -2.04 30.49
N ASP A 84 8.01 -2.97 31.39
CA ASP A 84 8.16 -4.42 31.17
C ASP A 84 6.93 -5.04 30.46
N TYR A 85 5.87 -4.25 30.28
CA TYR A 85 4.57 -4.65 29.74
C TYR A 85 4.21 -3.94 28.43
N LEU A 86 5.12 -3.15 27.85
CA LEU A 86 4.86 -2.33 26.67
C LEU A 86 4.24 -3.13 25.51
N HIS A 87 4.86 -4.23 25.09
CA HIS A 87 4.35 -5.04 23.99
C HIS A 87 2.98 -5.67 24.28
N GLN A 88 2.68 -5.98 25.55
CA GLN A 88 1.37 -6.49 25.95
C GLN A 88 0.32 -5.38 25.86
N LEU A 89 0.61 -4.21 26.42
CA LEU A 89 -0.29 -3.06 26.42
C LEU A 89 -0.56 -2.56 25.00
N MET A 90 0.46 -2.47 24.14
CA MET A 90 0.31 -2.06 22.74
C MET A 90 -0.67 -2.95 21.96
N LYS A 91 -0.76 -4.23 22.30
CA LYS A 91 -1.66 -5.21 21.65
C LYS A 91 -3.01 -5.34 22.37
N HIS A 92 -3.17 -4.75 23.56
CA HIS A 92 -4.37 -4.86 24.37
C HIS A 92 -5.48 -3.93 23.86
N GLN A 93 -6.75 -4.37 23.91
CA GLN A 93 -7.91 -3.60 23.41
C GLN A 93 -8.09 -2.23 24.08
N PHE A 94 -7.64 -2.07 25.33
CA PHE A 94 -7.65 -0.79 26.05
C PHE A 94 -6.24 -0.21 26.24
N GLY A 95 -5.26 -1.05 26.58
CA GLY A 95 -3.91 -0.60 26.95
C GLY A 95 -3.18 0.11 25.83
N ASN A 96 -3.56 -0.15 24.58
CA ASN A 96 -3.00 0.50 23.42
C ASN A 96 -3.21 2.02 23.45
N TYR A 97 -4.31 2.50 24.05
CA TYR A 97 -4.63 3.93 24.13
C TYR A 97 -3.70 4.68 25.09
N LEU A 98 -3.32 4.06 26.21
CA LEU A 98 -2.32 4.65 27.11
C LEU A 98 -0.97 4.84 26.40
N ILE A 99 -0.52 3.83 25.64
CA ILE A 99 0.75 3.92 24.92
C ILE A 99 0.70 4.96 23.80
N GLN A 100 -0.43 5.06 23.08
CA GLN A 100 -0.66 6.14 22.11
C GLN A 100 -0.54 7.51 22.79
N LYS A 101 -1.21 7.69 23.93
CA LYS A 101 -1.22 8.95 24.67
C LYS A 101 0.17 9.35 25.17
N ILE A 102 1.02 8.39 25.54
CA ILE A 102 2.43 8.65 25.88
C ILE A 102 3.17 9.29 24.70
N PHE A 103 2.99 8.80 23.48
CA PHE A 103 3.66 9.36 22.30
C PHE A 103 3.07 10.70 21.84
N GLU A 104 1.78 10.94 22.10
CA GLU A 104 1.09 12.20 21.77
C GLU A 104 1.28 13.30 22.83
N ALA A 105 1.82 12.96 24.00
CA ALA A 105 1.95 13.86 25.12
C ALA A 105 2.77 15.11 24.76
N LYS A 106 2.20 16.28 24.98
CA LYS A 106 2.82 17.57 24.64
C LYS A 106 3.68 18.16 25.78
N LYS A 107 3.53 17.64 26.99
CA LYS A 107 4.19 18.05 28.23
C LYS A 107 4.37 16.85 29.16
N GLY A 108 5.15 17.01 30.22
CA GLY A 108 5.37 15.97 31.24
C GLY A 108 6.31 14.84 30.83
N ILE A 109 6.45 14.55 29.53
CA ILE A 109 7.36 13.52 29.00
C ILE A 109 8.52 14.16 28.24
N THR A 110 9.74 13.80 28.63
CA THR A 110 10.96 14.26 27.98
C THR A 110 11.28 13.43 26.72
N ASN A 111 12.04 14.00 25.77
CA ASN A 111 12.50 13.23 24.60
C ASN A 111 13.33 12.01 25.00
N ILE A 112 14.11 12.08 26.10
CA ILE A 112 14.92 10.95 26.59
C ILE A 112 14.02 9.80 27.07
N GLN A 113 12.92 10.11 27.74
CA GLN A 113 11.93 9.10 28.15
C GLN A 113 11.25 8.47 26.92
N ILE A 114 10.86 9.28 25.94
CA ILE A 114 10.30 8.78 24.67
C ILE A 114 11.30 7.85 23.97
N ASP A 115 12.56 8.26 23.80
CA ASP A 115 13.59 7.45 23.15
C ASP A 115 13.85 6.15 23.93
N SER A 116 13.78 6.18 25.27
CA SER A 116 13.91 4.98 26.12
C SER A 116 12.75 4.01 25.90
N ILE A 117 11.51 4.50 25.82
CA ILE A 117 10.33 3.68 25.53
C ILE A 117 10.41 3.10 24.11
N VAL A 118 10.80 3.91 23.11
CA VAL A 118 11.02 3.42 21.74
C VAL A 118 12.05 2.29 21.72
N TYR A 119 13.17 2.46 22.42
CA TYR A 119 14.21 1.43 22.52
C TYR A 119 13.66 0.11 23.10
N LEU A 120 12.90 0.18 24.19
CA LEU A 120 12.27 -1.00 24.79
C LEU A 120 11.26 -1.69 23.87
N ILE A 121 10.57 -0.93 23.02
CA ILE A 121 9.64 -1.49 22.02
C ILE A 121 10.40 -2.24 20.92
N ILE A 122 11.52 -1.68 20.43
CA ILE A 122 12.21 -2.22 19.24
C ILE A 122 13.34 -3.21 19.53
N CYS A 123 13.82 -3.30 20.78
CA CYS A 123 14.99 -4.12 21.12
C CYS A 123 14.77 -5.63 20.93
N ASP A 124 13.52 -6.10 21.06
CA ASP A 124 13.13 -7.48 20.79
C ASP A 124 12.42 -7.57 19.44
N THR A 125 13.13 -8.10 18.43
CA THR A 125 12.62 -8.20 17.06
C THR A 125 11.38 -9.09 16.95
N HIS A 126 11.22 -10.11 17.79
CA HIS A 126 10.03 -10.98 17.77
C HIS A 126 8.82 -10.23 18.31
N LYS A 127 8.96 -9.56 19.47
CA LYS A 127 7.85 -8.78 20.03
C LYS A 127 7.50 -7.57 19.16
N LEU A 128 8.49 -6.92 18.54
CA LEU A 128 8.28 -5.85 17.57
C LEU A 128 7.44 -6.33 16.37
N ARG A 129 7.79 -7.49 15.81
CA ARG A 129 7.04 -8.12 14.71
C ARG A 129 5.59 -8.37 15.09
N ASP A 130 5.35 -8.93 16.27
CA ASP A 130 4.00 -9.21 16.77
C ASP A 130 3.18 -7.92 16.96
N VAL A 131 3.78 -6.87 17.51
CA VAL A 131 3.14 -5.56 17.69
C VAL A 131 2.76 -4.97 16.33
N CYS A 132 3.67 -4.96 15.35
CA CYS A 132 3.40 -4.42 14.02
C CYS A 132 2.27 -5.18 13.28
N LYS A 133 2.18 -6.50 13.47
CA LYS A 133 1.16 -7.35 12.81
C LYS A 133 -0.18 -7.37 13.56
N ASN A 134 -0.24 -6.82 14.77
CA ASN A 134 -1.46 -6.75 15.58
C ASN A 134 -2.35 -5.56 15.18
N ASN A 135 -3.68 -5.73 15.30
CA ASN A 135 -4.70 -4.74 14.94
C ASN A 135 -4.67 -3.46 15.80
N HIS A 136 -4.34 -3.56 17.09
CA HIS A 136 -4.14 -2.41 17.98
C HIS A 136 -2.69 -1.91 17.91
N GLY A 137 -1.74 -2.84 17.93
CA GLY A 137 -0.31 -2.54 17.94
C GLY A 137 0.14 -1.72 16.73
N THR A 138 -0.41 -1.97 15.53
CA THR A 138 -0.12 -1.17 14.34
C THR A 138 -0.49 0.30 14.51
N ARG A 139 -1.58 0.61 15.23
CA ARG A 139 -2.00 1.99 15.47
C ARG A 139 -1.01 2.70 16.40
N VAL A 140 -0.56 2.01 17.46
CA VAL A 140 0.46 2.54 18.36
C VAL A 140 1.77 2.78 17.62
N MET A 141 2.20 1.83 16.78
CA MET A 141 3.40 2.00 15.95
C MET A 141 3.30 3.21 15.03
N GLN A 142 2.14 3.44 14.41
CA GLN A 142 1.96 4.59 13.51
C GLN A 142 2.09 5.93 14.25
N ILE A 143 1.49 6.04 15.43
CA ILE A 143 1.57 7.24 16.28
C ILE A 143 2.99 7.43 16.82
N MET A 144 3.66 6.36 17.24
CA MET A 144 5.07 6.39 17.65
C MET A 144 5.94 6.94 16.52
N LEU A 145 5.82 6.40 15.31
CA LEU A 145 6.60 6.82 14.14
C LEU A 145 6.39 8.30 13.78
N GLU A 146 5.16 8.80 13.94
CA GLU A 146 4.78 10.20 13.65
C GLU A 146 5.36 11.18 14.67
N ASN A 147 5.40 10.80 15.95
CA ASN A 147 5.80 11.67 17.04
C ASN A 147 7.29 11.57 17.41
N MET A 148 8.05 10.64 16.82
CA MET A 148 9.51 10.61 16.95
C MET A 148 10.15 11.85 16.31
N LYS A 149 10.85 12.64 17.11
CA LYS A 149 11.54 13.86 16.65
C LYS A 149 12.99 13.61 16.24
N CYS A 150 13.68 12.71 16.94
CA CYS A 150 15.10 12.47 16.74
C CYS A 150 15.35 11.65 15.45
N PRO A 151 16.12 12.17 14.47
CA PRO A 151 16.45 11.42 13.26
C PRO A 151 17.23 10.13 13.54
N VAL A 152 18.06 10.12 14.59
CA VAL A 152 18.82 8.94 15.01
C VAL A 152 17.87 7.83 15.49
N THR A 153 16.86 8.16 16.29
CA THR A 153 15.86 7.19 16.75
C THR A 153 15.10 6.58 15.56
N LYS A 154 14.70 7.40 14.57
CA LYS A 154 14.07 6.89 13.33
C LYS A 154 14.99 5.92 12.57
N TYR A 155 16.29 6.21 12.50
CA TYR A 155 17.28 5.31 11.89
C TYR A 155 17.37 3.98 12.65
N VAL A 156 17.45 4.01 13.98
CA VAL A 156 17.53 2.78 14.80
C VAL A 156 16.26 1.94 14.65
N VAL A 157 15.08 2.57 14.67
CA VAL A 157 13.80 1.88 14.41
C VAL A 157 13.82 1.19 13.05
N LEU A 158 14.24 1.90 12.00
CA LEU A 158 14.36 1.32 10.66
C LEU A 158 15.33 0.13 10.66
N TYR A 159 16.50 0.28 11.28
CA TYR A 159 17.51 -0.77 11.36
C TYR A 159 16.95 -2.04 12.01
N MET A 160 16.22 -1.89 13.13
CA MET A 160 15.59 -3.02 13.84
C MET A 160 14.40 -3.62 13.06
N MET A 161 13.74 -2.85 12.21
CA MET A 161 12.64 -3.33 11.36
C MET A 161 13.11 -4.03 10.06
N LYS A 162 14.34 -3.80 9.59
CA LYS A 162 14.84 -4.41 8.35
C LYS A 162 14.70 -5.93 8.30
N PRO A 163 15.04 -6.71 9.35
CA PRO A 163 14.93 -8.17 9.32
C PRO A 163 13.49 -8.70 9.23
N ILE A 164 12.49 -7.83 9.40
CA ILE A 164 11.07 -8.21 9.43
C ILE A 164 10.27 -7.52 8.31
N ILE A 165 10.92 -6.72 7.46
CA ILE A 165 10.23 -5.82 6.53
C ILE A 165 9.41 -6.58 5.50
N ASP A 166 9.88 -7.73 4.99
CA ASP A 166 9.17 -8.53 4.01
C ASP A 166 7.87 -9.09 4.59
N GLU A 167 7.91 -9.59 5.84
CA GLU A 167 6.74 -10.08 6.56
C GLU A 167 5.72 -8.96 6.83
N LEU A 168 6.21 -7.77 7.19
CA LEU A 168 5.34 -6.62 7.42
C LEU A 168 4.65 -6.18 6.13
N MET A 169 5.37 -6.14 5.01
CA MET A 169 4.80 -5.83 3.70
C MET A 169 3.71 -6.82 3.27
N LYS A 170 3.84 -8.10 3.67
CA LYS A 170 2.88 -9.17 3.38
C LYS A 170 1.74 -9.27 4.44
N ASN A 171 1.60 -8.30 5.33
CA ASN A 171 0.55 -8.27 6.37
C ASN A 171 -0.25 -6.96 6.31
N ILE A 172 -1.57 -7.02 6.51
CA ILE A 172 -2.45 -5.82 6.44
C ILE A 172 -2.01 -4.77 7.48
N ASN A 173 -1.82 -5.17 8.73
CA ASN A 173 -1.42 -4.29 9.82
C ASN A 173 0.05 -3.86 9.70
N GLY A 174 0.94 -4.80 9.36
CA GLY A 174 2.36 -4.52 9.13
C GLY A 174 2.58 -3.54 7.99
N GLY A 175 1.78 -3.64 6.92
CA GLY A 175 1.81 -2.75 5.77
C GLY A 175 1.55 -1.30 6.14
N TYR A 176 0.59 -1.04 7.05
CA TYR A 176 0.34 0.31 7.57
C TYR A 176 1.56 0.90 8.29
N VAL A 177 2.33 0.07 9.01
CA VAL A 177 3.55 0.53 9.69
C VAL A 177 4.62 0.92 8.66
N ILE A 178 4.82 0.12 7.61
CA ILE A 178 5.80 0.45 6.55
C ILE A 178 5.39 1.70 5.77
N VAL A 179 4.10 1.82 5.42
CA VAL A 179 3.56 3.01 4.75
C VAL A 179 3.76 4.25 5.63
N GLN A 180 3.53 4.14 6.93
CA GLN A 180 3.77 5.26 7.84
C GLN A 180 5.25 5.65 7.90
N CYS A 181 6.18 4.68 7.89
CA CYS A 181 7.61 4.98 7.77
C CYS A 181 7.89 5.78 6.48
N VAL A 182 7.36 5.34 5.32
CA VAL A 182 7.54 6.06 4.05
C VAL A 182 6.91 7.45 4.08
N LYS A 183 5.81 7.64 4.83
CA LYS A 183 5.16 8.95 4.98
C LYS A 183 5.96 9.92 5.84
N VAL A 184 6.43 9.49 7.02
CA VAL A 184 6.93 10.39 8.08
C VAL A 184 8.45 10.44 8.23
N PHE A 185 9.20 9.57 7.55
CA PHE A 185 10.66 9.57 7.62
C PHE A 185 11.28 10.56 6.63
N PRO A 186 12.50 11.07 6.90
CA PRO A 186 13.21 11.92 5.95
C PRO A 186 13.55 11.15 4.66
N PRO A 187 13.73 11.84 3.52
CA PRO A 187 13.96 11.21 2.22
C PRO A 187 15.11 10.18 2.20
N THR A 188 16.17 10.41 2.97
CA THR A 188 17.30 9.48 3.12
C THR A 188 16.88 8.11 3.67
N LEU A 189 16.02 8.08 4.68
CA LEU A 189 15.52 6.84 5.28
C LEU A 189 14.42 6.19 4.42
N LYS A 190 13.58 7.00 3.75
CA LYS A 190 12.62 6.49 2.75
C LYS A 190 13.34 5.68 1.67
N LYS A 191 14.46 6.20 1.15
CA LYS A 191 15.30 5.50 0.17
C LYS A 191 15.82 4.16 0.71
N VAL A 192 16.32 4.12 1.95
CA VAL A 192 16.80 2.89 2.58
C VAL A 192 15.69 1.83 2.67
N ILE A 193 14.45 2.23 2.96
CA ILE A 193 13.29 1.33 2.94
C ILE A 193 13.09 0.78 1.53
N LEU A 194 12.97 1.65 0.53
CA LEU A 194 12.70 1.24 -0.85
C LEU A 194 13.81 0.37 -1.45
N ASP A 195 15.06 0.65 -1.13
CA ASP A 195 16.21 -0.15 -1.57
C ASP A 195 16.22 -1.54 -0.91
N GLU A 196 15.75 -1.66 0.34
CA GLU A 196 15.60 -2.96 1.01
C GLU A 196 14.48 -3.80 0.37
N LEU A 197 13.39 -3.17 -0.07
CA LEU A 197 12.27 -3.85 -0.73
C LEU A 197 12.66 -4.51 -2.07
N VAL A 198 13.75 -4.07 -2.70
CA VAL A 198 14.24 -4.66 -3.96
C VAL A 198 14.49 -6.16 -3.81
N LYS A 199 15.03 -6.60 -2.67
CA LYS A 199 15.35 -8.02 -2.39
C LYS A 199 14.13 -8.94 -2.43
N TYR A 200 12.96 -8.40 -2.10
CA TYR A 200 11.71 -9.13 -1.97
C TYR A 200 10.66 -8.67 -2.99
N CYS A 201 11.08 -7.93 -4.03
CA CYS A 201 10.18 -7.22 -4.93
C CYS A 201 9.12 -8.13 -5.54
N VAL A 202 9.53 -9.29 -6.08
CA VAL A 202 8.60 -10.24 -6.72
C VAL A 202 7.64 -10.83 -5.69
N GLU A 203 8.15 -11.36 -4.58
CA GLU A 203 7.32 -11.97 -3.52
C GLU A 203 6.27 -11.00 -2.96
N ILE A 204 6.64 -9.74 -2.77
CA ILE A 204 5.73 -8.70 -2.28
C ILE A 204 4.71 -8.35 -3.37
N ALA A 205 5.16 -8.16 -4.62
CA ALA A 205 4.30 -7.75 -5.73
C ALA A 205 3.24 -8.80 -6.09
N THR A 206 3.54 -10.09 -5.92
CA THR A 206 2.59 -11.19 -6.16
C THR A 206 1.78 -11.58 -4.93
N HIS A 207 1.91 -10.84 -3.82
CA HIS A 207 1.14 -11.09 -2.60
C HIS A 207 -0.12 -10.22 -2.55
N LYS A 208 -1.27 -10.80 -2.15
CA LYS A 208 -2.59 -10.13 -2.07
C LYS A 208 -2.55 -8.78 -1.35
N THR A 209 -1.87 -8.71 -0.21
CA THR A 209 -1.69 -7.46 0.54
C THR A 209 -0.46 -6.71 0.04
N GLY A 210 0.62 -7.42 -0.28
CA GLY A 210 1.92 -6.84 -0.56
C GLY A 210 1.91 -5.93 -1.78
N CYS A 211 1.16 -6.31 -2.82
CA CYS A 211 1.04 -5.52 -4.04
C CYS A 211 0.46 -4.13 -3.78
N SER A 212 -0.52 -4.00 -2.88
CA SER A 212 -1.17 -2.74 -2.53
C SER A 212 -0.27 -1.86 -1.65
N VAL A 213 0.47 -2.48 -0.72
CA VAL A 213 1.42 -1.77 0.14
C VAL A 213 2.58 -1.25 -0.72
N LEU A 214 3.12 -2.07 -1.61
CA LEU A 214 4.20 -1.70 -2.53
C LEU A 214 3.83 -0.52 -3.42
N GLN A 215 2.63 -0.53 -4.02
CA GLN A 215 2.11 0.59 -4.80
C GLN A 215 1.99 1.87 -3.98
N THR A 216 1.58 1.75 -2.71
CA THR A 216 1.45 2.90 -1.80
C THR A 216 2.83 3.50 -1.49
N CYS A 217 3.83 2.65 -1.22
CA CYS A 217 5.22 3.08 -1.01
C CYS A 217 5.81 3.76 -2.26
N LEU A 218 5.48 3.28 -3.47
CA LEU A 218 5.91 3.87 -4.73
C LEU A 218 5.19 5.20 -5.04
N LYS A 219 3.96 5.40 -4.53
CA LYS A 219 3.19 6.63 -4.74
C LYS A 219 3.74 7.82 -3.96
N ASP A 220 4.16 7.59 -2.72
CA ASP A 220 4.56 8.62 -1.76
C ASP A 220 6.05 8.99 -1.85
N SER A 221 6.68 8.66 -2.97
CA SER A 221 8.10 8.85 -3.13
C SER A 221 8.38 10.14 -3.90
N GLU A 222 8.61 11.23 -3.17
CA GLU A 222 9.40 12.37 -3.68
C GLU A 222 10.74 11.90 -4.30
N ILE A 223 11.18 10.69 -3.94
CA ILE A 223 12.32 9.97 -4.51
C ILE A 223 11.85 8.72 -5.26
N LEU A 224 11.87 8.76 -6.58
CA LEU A 224 11.71 7.57 -7.41
C LEU A 224 12.80 6.52 -7.08
N SER A 225 12.44 5.35 -6.53
CA SER A 225 13.42 4.26 -6.35
C SER A 225 13.68 3.56 -7.68
N MET A 226 14.76 3.96 -8.33
CA MET A 226 15.21 3.34 -9.58
C MET A 226 15.55 1.85 -9.41
N GLY A 227 16.05 1.44 -8.24
CA GLY A 227 16.34 0.03 -7.95
C GLY A 227 15.07 -0.82 -7.97
N LEU A 228 14.01 -0.35 -7.30
CA LEU A 228 12.73 -1.06 -7.26
C LEU A 228 12.04 -1.08 -8.62
N ILE A 229 12.06 0.04 -9.36
CA ILE A 229 11.53 0.10 -10.73
C ILE A 229 12.28 -0.84 -11.66
N THR A 230 13.61 -0.86 -11.58
CA THR A 230 14.44 -1.78 -12.38
C THR A 230 14.09 -3.23 -12.06
N SER A 231 13.93 -3.57 -10.77
CA SER A 231 13.51 -4.91 -10.36
C SER A 231 12.11 -5.28 -10.89
N ILE A 232 11.16 -4.35 -10.91
CA ILE A 232 9.83 -4.57 -11.49
C ILE A 232 9.93 -4.79 -13.01
N ILE A 233 10.72 -3.96 -13.71
CA ILE A 233 10.95 -4.12 -15.15
C ILE A 233 11.59 -5.48 -15.43
N SER A 234 12.71 -5.83 -14.80
CA SER A 234 13.39 -7.11 -15.04
C SER A 234 12.55 -8.36 -14.73
N ASN A 235 11.46 -8.22 -13.97
CA ASN A 235 10.51 -9.29 -13.69
C ASN A 235 9.13 -9.06 -14.33
N ALA A 236 9.01 -8.11 -15.27
CA ALA A 236 7.73 -7.66 -15.81
C ALA A 236 6.91 -8.79 -16.42
N MET A 237 7.55 -9.77 -17.08
CA MET A 237 6.86 -10.92 -17.65
C MET A 237 6.11 -11.72 -16.59
N LEU A 238 6.80 -12.10 -15.51
CA LEU A 238 6.21 -12.87 -14.41
C LEU A 238 5.13 -12.05 -13.70
N LEU A 239 5.41 -10.78 -13.42
CA LEU A 239 4.48 -9.91 -12.71
C LEU A 239 3.23 -9.61 -13.52
N ALA A 240 3.34 -9.41 -14.84
CA ALA A 240 2.19 -9.08 -15.69
C ALA A 240 1.16 -10.21 -15.76
N GLU A 241 1.60 -11.47 -15.72
CA GLU A 241 0.71 -12.65 -15.76
C GLU A 241 0.14 -13.01 -14.38
N ASP A 242 0.73 -12.53 -13.29
CA ASP A 242 0.26 -12.81 -11.93
C ASP A 242 -1.04 -12.04 -11.59
N CYS A 243 -1.91 -12.68 -10.81
CA CYS A 243 -3.21 -12.13 -10.43
C CYS A 243 -3.15 -10.88 -9.54
N TYR A 244 -2.02 -10.62 -8.87
CA TYR A 244 -1.75 -9.40 -8.09
C TYR A 244 -0.64 -8.54 -8.70
N GLY A 245 0.43 -9.17 -9.18
CA GLY A 245 1.60 -8.51 -9.76
C GLY A 245 1.27 -7.60 -10.93
N ASN A 246 0.23 -7.94 -11.72
CA ASN A 246 -0.18 -7.15 -12.87
C ASN A 246 -0.56 -5.72 -12.46
N TYR A 247 -1.11 -5.53 -11.26
CA TYR A 247 -1.45 -4.19 -10.76
C TYR A 247 -0.20 -3.37 -10.43
N VAL A 248 0.88 -3.99 -9.96
CA VAL A 248 2.16 -3.32 -9.71
C VAL A 248 2.79 -2.86 -11.03
N VAL A 249 2.78 -3.71 -12.06
CA VAL A 249 3.28 -3.36 -13.40
C VAL A 249 2.46 -2.21 -13.99
N GLN A 250 1.13 -2.31 -13.95
CA GLN A 250 0.23 -1.24 -14.39
C GLN A 250 0.45 0.07 -13.63
N PHE A 251 0.70 0.01 -12.32
CA PHE A 251 0.99 1.18 -11.51
C PHE A 251 2.24 1.90 -12.02
N VAL A 252 3.33 1.17 -12.25
CA VAL A 252 4.59 1.73 -12.78
C VAL A 252 4.37 2.36 -14.17
N ILE A 253 3.61 1.70 -15.05
CA ILE A 253 3.28 2.23 -16.38
C ILE A 253 2.51 3.56 -16.28
N LYS A 254 1.54 3.61 -15.35
CA LYS A 254 0.67 4.79 -15.12
C LYS A 254 1.39 5.96 -14.46
N MET A 255 2.61 5.77 -13.95
CA MET A 255 3.48 6.88 -13.53
C MET A 255 3.98 7.71 -14.73
N LYS A 256 3.88 7.19 -15.96
CA LYS A 256 4.17 7.91 -17.23
C LYS A 256 5.57 8.50 -17.33
N PHE A 257 6.56 7.83 -16.76
CA PHE A 257 7.97 8.14 -17.02
C PHE A 257 8.39 7.51 -18.35
N PRO A 258 8.72 8.29 -19.40
CA PRO A 258 8.94 7.75 -20.74
C PRO A 258 10.01 6.65 -20.78
N LEU A 259 11.16 6.88 -20.13
CA LEU A 259 12.26 5.90 -20.07
C LEU A 259 11.88 4.61 -19.33
N VAL A 260 10.94 4.67 -18.37
CA VAL A 260 10.47 3.49 -17.64
C VAL A 260 9.56 2.66 -18.55
N ASN A 261 8.64 3.31 -19.25
CA ASN A 261 7.72 2.64 -20.17
C ASN A 261 8.46 2.05 -21.37
N GLU A 262 9.42 2.77 -21.95
CA GLU A 262 10.30 2.29 -23.02
C GLU A 262 11.04 1.01 -22.60
N ARG A 263 11.68 1.01 -21.42
CA ARG A 263 12.37 -0.18 -20.88
C ARG A 263 11.42 -1.34 -20.61
N MET A 264 10.21 -1.05 -20.13
CA MET A 264 9.20 -2.07 -19.90
C MET A 264 8.72 -2.71 -21.21
N ILE A 265 8.58 -1.92 -22.27
CA ILE A 265 8.25 -2.42 -23.61
C ILE A 265 9.40 -3.26 -24.16
N ALA A 266 10.64 -2.81 -24.00
CA ALA A 266 11.81 -3.57 -24.42
C ALA A 266 11.88 -4.96 -23.75
N GLU A 267 11.57 -5.04 -22.45
CA GLU A 267 11.55 -6.32 -21.71
C GLU A 267 10.43 -7.28 -22.17
N LEU A 268 9.28 -6.72 -22.55
CA LEU A 268 8.10 -7.49 -22.97
C LEU A 268 8.04 -7.73 -24.50
N CYS A 269 8.98 -7.15 -25.25
CA CYS A 269 9.10 -7.31 -26.70
C CYS A 269 9.21 -8.80 -27.08
N GLY A 270 8.50 -9.18 -28.15
CA GLY A 270 8.34 -10.55 -28.62
C GLY A 270 7.30 -11.37 -27.86
N LYS A 271 6.62 -10.81 -26.85
CA LYS A 271 5.69 -11.52 -25.98
C LYS A 271 4.28 -10.90 -25.99
N PHE A 272 4.02 -9.81 -26.71
CA PHE A 272 2.75 -9.09 -26.66
C PHE A 272 1.57 -9.93 -27.14
N VAL A 273 1.77 -10.84 -28.09
CA VAL A 273 0.71 -11.77 -28.54
C VAL A 273 0.23 -12.65 -27.38
N ARG A 274 1.15 -13.31 -26.68
CA ARG A 274 0.85 -14.15 -25.50
C ARG A 274 0.22 -13.33 -24.38
N LEU A 275 0.83 -12.18 -24.05
CA LEU A 275 0.35 -11.32 -22.97
C LEU A 275 -1.07 -10.79 -23.25
N SER A 276 -1.38 -10.51 -24.52
CA SER A 276 -2.71 -10.03 -24.91
C SER A 276 -3.82 -11.05 -24.67
N MET A 277 -3.52 -12.35 -24.77
CA MET A 277 -4.50 -13.44 -24.55
C MET A 277 -4.52 -13.94 -23.10
N ASN A 278 -3.75 -13.31 -22.20
CA ASN A 278 -3.76 -13.64 -20.78
C ASN A 278 -4.71 -12.71 -20.02
N LYS A 279 -5.50 -13.30 -19.11
CA LYS A 279 -6.51 -12.61 -18.29
C LYS A 279 -5.98 -11.38 -17.55
N HIS A 280 -4.76 -11.45 -17.03
CA HIS A 280 -4.15 -10.40 -16.22
C HIS A 280 -3.27 -9.50 -17.06
N ALA A 281 -2.38 -10.08 -17.87
CA ALA A 281 -1.40 -9.33 -18.64
C ALA A 281 -2.01 -8.51 -19.79
N SER A 282 -3.19 -8.87 -20.30
CA SER A 282 -3.89 -8.06 -21.32
C SER A 282 -4.10 -6.61 -20.87
N ASN A 283 -4.40 -6.40 -19.57
CA ASN A 283 -4.52 -5.07 -18.98
C ASN A 283 -3.19 -4.30 -18.99
N VAL A 284 -2.07 -5.00 -18.79
CA VAL A 284 -0.72 -4.41 -18.87
C VAL A 284 -0.43 -3.93 -20.29
N VAL A 285 -0.73 -4.75 -21.31
CA VAL A 285 -0.55 -4.36 -22.72
C VAL A 285 -1.44 -3.17 -23.08
N GLU A 286 -2.68 -3.14 -22.59
CA GLU A 286 -3.57 -2.00 -22.79
C GLU A 286 -3.06 -0.70 -22.16
N ASP A 287 -2.50 -0.77 -20.94
CA ASP A 287 -1.95 0.38 -20.24
C ASP A 287 -0.66 0.88 -20.89
N LEU A 288 0.22 -0.01 -21.36
CA LEU A 288 1.40 0.37 -22.14
C LEU A 288 0.98 1.18 -23.37
N MET A 289 -0.04 0.73 -24.11
CA MET A 289 -0.54 1.48 -25.26
C MET A 289 -1.20 2.81 -24.89
N ARG A 290 -1.73 2.96 -23.67
CA ARG A 290 -2.41 4.19 -23.21
C ARG A 290 -1.44 5.22 -22.65
N CYS A 291 -0.34 4.76 -22.07
CA CYS A 291 0.56 5.58 -21.27
C CYS A 291 1.95 5.79 -21.87
N SER A 292 2.24 5.21 -23.02
CA SER A 292 3.54 5.35 -23.71
C SER A 292 3.45 6.33 -24.90
N ASN A 293 4.60 6.68 -25.47
CA ASN A 293 4.67 7.56 -26.63
C ASN A 293 4.23 6.83 -27.92
N GLN A 294 4.14 7.55 -29.04
CA GLN A 294 3.61 6.96 -30.28
C GLN A 294 4.54 5.89 -30.87
N ASP A 295 5.86 6.02 -30.73
CA ASP A 295 6.82 5.05 -31.28
C ASP A 295 6.76 3.73 -30.51
N ASP A 296 6.67 3.81 -29.19
CA ASP A 296 6.41 2.70 -28.27
C ASP A 296 5.11 1.97 -28.61
N VAL A 297 4.02 2.72 -28.78
CA VAL A 297 2.71 2.17 -29.19
C VAL A 297 2.81 1.47 -30.54
N ASN A 298 3.54 2.07 -31.49
CA ASN A 298 3.72 1.51 -32.82
C ASN A 298 4.46 0.18 -32.75
N ALA A 299 5.52 0.07 -31.93
CA ALA A 299 6.27 -1.17 -31.76
C ALA A 299 5.39 -2.33 -31.26
N ILE A 300 4.56 -2.08 -30.23
CA ILE A 300 3.62 -3.08 -29.70
C ILE A 300 2.65 -3.54 -30.81
N VAL A 301 2.05 -2.60 -31.53
CA VAL A 301 1.03 -2.94 -32.54
C VAL A 301 1.64 -3.60 -33.77
N GLU A 302 2.85 -3.20 -34.17
CA GLU A 302 3.57 -3.87 -35.26
C GLU A 302 3.89 -5.31 -34.94
N GLU A 303 4.27 -5.63 -33.71
CA GLU A 303 4.45 -7.02 -33.26
C GLU A 303 3.15 -7.82 -33.39
N LEU A 304 2.03 -7.27 -32.89
CA LEU A 304 0.73 -7.94 -32.94
C LEU A 304 0.31 -8.26 -34.38
N ILE A 305 0.33 -7.28 -35.30
CA ILE A 305 -0.15 -7.48 -36.67
C ILE A 305 0.78 -8.32 -37.54
N ARG A 306 2.05 -8.50 -37.15
CA ARG A 306 3.01 -9.36 -37.86
C ARG A 306 2.89 -10.82 -37.45
N SER A 307 2.26 -11.10 -36.31
CA SER A 307 2.05 -12.46 -35.83
C SER A 307 1.01 -13.19 -36.66
N THR A 308 1.27 -14.47 -36.94
CA THR A 308 0.28 -15.38 -37.53
C THR A 308 -0.90 -15.65 -36.60
N ASP A 309 -0.71 -15.46 -35.28
CA ASP A 309 -1.74 -15.64 -34.26
C ASP A 309 -2.60 -14.38 -34.04
N PHE A 310 -2.44 -13.33 -34.84
CA PHE A 310 -3.20 -12.10 -34.63
C PHE A 310 -4.72 -12.30 -34.72
N LEU A 311 -5.20 -13.21 -35.57
CA LEU A 311 -6.61 -13.59 -35.61
C LEU A 311 -7.08 -14.17 -34.26
N ASN A 312 -6.27 -15.04 -33.65
CA ASN A 312 -6.56 -15.61 -32.34
C ASN A 312 -6.62 -14.52 -31.26
N VAL A 313 -5.72 -13.53 -31.30
CA VAL A 313 -5.77 -12.37 -30.39
C VAL A 313 -7.10 -11.61 -30.54
N ILE A 314 -7.59 -11.40 -31.77
CA ILE A 314 -8.85 -10.68 -32.01
C ILE A 314 -10.07 -11.49 -31.48
N GLN A 315 -10.01 -12.81 -31.59
CA GLN A 315 -11.07 -13.71 -31.16
C GLN A 315 -11.03 -14.02 -29.66
N ASP A 316 -9.89 -13.83 -29.00
CA ASP A 316 -9.69 -14.14 -27.59
C ASP A 316 -10.57 -13.30 -26.64
N PRO A 317 -11.11 -13.86 -25.53
CA PRO A 317 -11.91 -13.13 -24.54
C PRO A 317 -11.22 -11.91 -23.90
N TYR A 318 -9.89 -11.87 -23.88
CA TYR A 318 -9.08 -10.76 -23.37
C TYR A 318 -8.39 -9.99 -24.51
N GLY A 319 -7.80 -10.71 -25.47
CA GLY A 319 -7.07 -10.14 -26.59
C GLY A 319 -7.90 -9.20 -27.46
N ASN A 320 -9.21 -9.43 -27.55
CA ASN A 320 -10.10 -8.53 -28.29
C ASN A 320 -10.09 -7.09 -27.71
N TYR A 321 -9.93 -6.91 -26.40
CA TYR A 321 -9.81 -5.59 -25.77
C TYR A 321 -8.48 -4.92 -26.13
N VAL A 322 -7.40 -5.71 -26.21
CA VAL A 322 -6.10 -5.23 -26.67
C VAL A 322 -6.15 -4.80 -28.14
N ALA A 323 -6.79 -5.58 -29.02
CA ALA A 323 -6.97 -5.19 -30.42
C ALA A 323 -7.79 -3.89 -30.56
N GLN A 324 -8.85 -3.74 -29.77
CA GLN A 324 -9.61 -2.49 -29.70
C GLN A 324 -8.78 -1.31 -29.18
N ARG A 325 -7.90 -1.55 -28.21
CA ARG A 325 -6.97 -0.54 -27.69
C ARG A 325 -5.96 -0.12 -28.77
N ALA A 326 -5.38 -1.07 -29.49
CA ALA A 326 -4.48 -0.82 -30.61
C ALA A 326 -5.16 0.06 -31.68
N LEU A 327 -6.42 -0.24 -32.01
CA LEU A 327 -7.22 0.58 -32.92
C LEU A 327 -7.38 2.04 -32.41
N LYS A 328 -7.55 2.24 -31.10
CA LYS A 328 -7.73 3.57 -30.48
C LYS A 328 -6.41 4.36 -30.35
N CYS A 329 -5.29 3.69 -30.09
CA CYS A 329 -4.00 4.33 -29.80
C CYS A 329 -3.09 4.50 -31.04
N THR A 330 -3.42 3.89 -32.17
CA THR A 330 -2.65 4.07 -33.41
C THR A 330 -3.21 5.18 -34.30
N LYS A 331 -2.33 5.83 -35.07
CA LYS A 331 -2.67 6.88 -36.03
C LYS A 331 -2.00 6.64 -37.39
N GLY A 332 -2.39 7.41 -38.40
CA GLY A 332 -1.70 7.46 -39.69
C GLY A 332 -1.66 6.12 -40.44
N TYR A 333 -0.48 5.76 -40.96
CA TYR A 333 -0.27 4.55 -41.75
C TYR A 333 -0.56 3.28 -40.96
N LEU A 334 -0.02 3.16 -39.73
CA LEU A 334 -0.18 1.95 -38.92
C LEU A 334 -1.65 1.69 -38.56
N ARG A 335 -2.40 2.75 -38.23
CA ARG A 335 -3.86 2.67 -38.02
C ARG A 335 -4.60 2.09 -39.22
N ARG A 336 -4.27 2.53 -40.44
CA ARG A 336 -4.87 2.01 -41.68
C ARG A 336 -4.47 0.56 -41.93
N LYS A 337 -3.19 0.22 -41.72
CA LYS A 337 -2.67 -1.15 -41.87
C LYS A 337 -3.38 -2.11 -40.90
N LEU A 338 -3.44 -1.78 -39.62
CA LEU A 338 -4.17 -2.53 -38.60
C LEU A 338 -5.64 -2.75 -38.98
N SER A 339 -6.32 -1.68 -39.42
CA SER A 339 -7.73 -1.76 -39.83
C SER A 339 -7.92 -2.65 -41.07
N PHE A 340 -6.99 -2.59 -42.02
CA PHE A 340 -7.00 -3.45 -43.20
C PHE A 340 -6.80 -4.92 -42.83
N THR A 341 -5.81 -5.23 -41.99
CA THR A 341 -5.54 -6.59 -41.50
C THR A 341 -6.73 -7.17 -40.74
N ILE A 342 -7.39 -6.40 -39.86
CA ILE A 342 -8.61 -6.90 -39.18
C ILE A 342 -9.74 -7.17 -40.17
N ARG A 343 -9.89 -6.32 -41.19
CA ARG A 343 -10.93 -6.48 -42.22
C ARG A 343 -10.69 -7.64 -43.18
N SER A 344 -9.45 -8.10 -43.36
CA SER A 344 -9.19 -9.31 -44.16
C SER A 344 -9.74 -10.56 -43.51
N TYR A 345 -9.86 -10.60 -42.18
CA TYR A 345 -10.50 -11.69 -41.43
C TYR A 345 -12.02 -11.55 -41.31
N ARG A 346 -12.68 -10.89 -42.26
CA ARG A 346 -14.12 -10.58 -42.17
C ARG A 346 -14.96 -11.84 -41.97
N ILE A 347 -14.64 -12.93 -42.67
CA ILE A 347 -15.42 -14.16 -42.69
C ILE A 347 -15.40 -14.81 -41.30
N GLU A 348 -14.23 -14.82 -40.67
CA GLU A 348 -13.94 -15.40 -39.37
C GLU A 348 -14.48 -14.55 -38.22
N LEU A 349 -14.52 -13.23 -38.38
CA LEU A 349 -14.88 -12.29 -37.31
C LEU A 349 -16.36 -11.90 -37.28
N GLN A 350 -17.07 -11.87 -38.42
CA GLN A 350 -18.42 -11.26 -38.50
C GLN A 350 -19.48 -11.91 -37.59
N ASN A 351 -19.31 -13.20 -37.29
CA ASN A 351 -20.21 -13.97 -36.41
C ASN A 351 -19.53 -14.39 -35.09
N HIS A 352 -18.28 -14.00 -34.86
CA HIS A 352 -17.55 -14.34 -33.63
C HIS A 352 -17.96 -13.40 -32.49
N PRO A 353 -18.25 -13.90 -31.27
CA PRO A 353 -18.77 -13.09 -30.16
C PRO A 353 -17.87 -11.89 -29.82
N HIS A 354 -16.55 -12.11 -29.74
CA HIS A 354 -15.58 -11.04 -29.49
C HIS A 354 -15.12 -10.35 -30.78
N GLY A 355 -14.98 -11.12 -31.86
CA GLY A 355 -14.34 -10.68 -33.09
C GLY A 355 -15.17 -9.66 -33.87
N LYS A 356 -16.50 -9.79 -33.81
CA LYS A 356 -17.44 -8.86 -34.45
C LYS A 356 -17.25 -7.42 -33.97
N ILE A 357 -17.03 -7.24 -32.66
CA ILE A 357 -16.84 -5.91 -32.05
C ILE A 357 -15.57 -5.26 -32.59
N VAL A 358 -14.46 -6.01 -32.65
CA VAL A 358 -13.19 -5.52 -33.18
C VAL A 358 -13.31 -5.18 -34.68
N LEU A 359 -13.98 -6.05 -35.45
CA LEU A 359 -14.24 -5.84 -36.87
C LEU A 359 -15.06 -4.56 -37.11
N ASP A 360 -16.08 -4.30 -36.31
CA ASP A 360 -16.91 -3.10 -36.45
C ASP A 360 -16.14 -1.82 -36.06
N ASN A 361 -15.30 -1.88 -35.02
CA ASN A 361 -14.39 -0.79 -34.67
C ASN A 361 -13.31 -0.51 -35.73
N ALA A 362 -12.93 -1.51 -36.53
CA ALA A 362 -12.03 -1.32 -37.66
C ALA A 362 -12.72 -0.65 -38.87
N LYS A 363 -14.06 -0.76 -38.99
CA LYS A 363 -14.85 -0.11 -40.06
C LYS A 363 -15.14 1.35 -39.77
N SER A 364 -15.34 1.72 -38.50
CA SER A 364 -15.71 3.07 -38.06
C SER A 364 -14.60 4.11 -38.24
N SER A 365 -13.36 3.71 -38.57
CA SER A 365 -12.24 4.62 -38.80
C SER A 365 -12.30 5.43 -40.11
N LYS A 366 -13.46 5.52 -40.76
CA LYS A 366 -13.72 6.50 -41.82
C LYS A 366 -14.29 7.79 -41.21
N ARG A 367 -13.41 8.65 -40.71
CA ARG A 367 -13.54 10.11 -40.69
C ARG A 367 -12.19 10.73 -40.34
#